data_AF-A0A4Y1ZPZ9-F1
#
_entry.id   AF-A0A4Y1ZPZ9-F1
#
_cell.length_a   1.000
_cell.length_b   1.000
_cell.length_c   1.000
_cell.angle_alpha   90.00
_cell.angle_beta   90.00
_cell.angle_gamma   90.00
#
_symmetry.space_group_name_H-M   'P 1'
#
loop_
_entity.id
_entity.type
_entity.pdbx_description
1 polymer ?
#
loop_
_entity_poly.entity_id
_entity_poly.type
_entity_poly.pdbx_seq_one_letter_code
_entity_poly.pdbx_strand_id
1 'polypeptide(L)'
;MRWRAVGMLQDGARQFAVARELNVHRNVIHRLWNRYQRDQNASKRRGSGRRRITTTADDRYLLQCARRRRALTAGVAALCCCRKAHIPPTVSRRLREGGLFAR
;
A
#
# COMPACT_ATOMS: atom_id res chain seq x y z
N MET A 1 -11.65 -20.09 5.48
CA MET A 1 -12.23 -19.36 6.65
C MET A 1 -13.36 -18.40 6.26
N ARG A 2 -13.12 -17.34 5.46
CA ARG A 2 -14.12 -16.28 5.23
C ARG A 2 -15.37 -16.72 4.47
N TRP A 3 -15.22 -17.50 3.39
CA TRP A 3 -16.37 -18.02 2.65
C TRP A 3 -17.18 -19.04 3.46
N ARG A 4 -16.54 -19.88 4.29
CA ARG A 4 -17.23 -20.74 5.26
C ARG A 4 -18.07 -19.93 6.25
N ALA A 5 -17.48 -18.89 6.84
CA ALA A 5 -18.19 -18.00 7.76
C ALA A 5 -19.38 -17.31 7.08
N VAL A 6 -19.21 -16.85 5.84
CA VAL A 6 -20.27 -16.20 5.06
C VAL A 6 -21.39 -17.17 4.72
N GLY A 7 -21.08 -18.41 4.30
CA GLY A 7 -22.08 -19.44 4.05
C GLY A 7 -22.94 -19.71 5.29
N MET A 8 -22.30 -19.98 6.44
CA MET A 8 -23.04 -20.20 7.70
C MET A 8 -23.93 -19.01 8.09
N LEU A 9 -23.49 -17.77 7.84
CA LEU A 9 -24.29 -16.58 8.12
C LEU A 9 -25.44 -16.40 7.14
N GLN A 10 -25.29 -16.83 5.88
CA GLN A 10 -26.38 -16.87 4.89
C GLN A 10 -27.41 -17.95 5.24
N ASP A 11 -26.96 -19.07 5.81
CA ASP A 11 -27.81 -20.16 6.32
C ASP A 11 -28.52 -19.81 7.65
N GLY A 12 -28.40 -18.56 8.12
CA GLY A 12 -29.09 -18.06 9.32
C GLY A 12 -28.37 -18.33 10.65
N ALA A 13 -27.13 -18.84 10.63
CA ALA A 13 -26.40 -19.09 11.87
C ALA A 13 -26.09 -17.78 12.63
N ARG A 14 -26.22 -17.81 13.95
CA ARG A 14 -25.85 -16.67 14.80
C ARG A 14 -24.34 -16.39 14.73
N GLN A 15 -23.95 -15.12 14.63
CA GLN A 15 -22.54 -14.70 14.58
C GLN A 15 -21.66 -15.28 15.71
N PHE A 16 -22.23 -15.47 16.90
CA PHE A 16 -21.52 -16.08 18.04
C PHE A 16 -21.23 -17.58 17.82
N ALA A 17 -22.18 -18.32 17.24
CA ALA A 17 -21.97 -19.74 16.92
C ALA A 17 -20.89 -19.89 15.85
N VAL A 18 -20.93 -19.06 14.81
CA VAL A 18 -19.90 -19.02 13.75
C VAL A 18 -18.52 -18.66 14.32
N ALA A 19 -18.47 -17.73 15.27
CA ALA A 19 -17.21 -17.35 15.94
C ALA A 19 -16.61 -18.51 16.76
N ARG A 20 -17.45 -19.25 17.51
CA ARG A 20 -17.03 -20.43 18.27
C ARG A 20 -16.56 -21.56 17.37
N GLU A 21 -17.30 -21.86 16.31
CA GLU A 21 -16.98 -22.96 15.40
C GLU A 21 -15.69 -22.71 14.61
N LEU A 22 -15.43 -21.45 14.25
CA LEU A 22 -14.22 -21.05 13.55
C LEU A 22 -13.07 -20.66 14.49
N ASN A 23 -13.26 -20.77 15.81
CA ASN A 23 -12.32 -20.36 16.85
C ASN A 23 -11.72 -18.96 16.63
N VAL A 24 -12.57 -18.00 16.26
CA VAL A 24 -12.17 -16.60 16.03
C VAL A 24 -12.98 -15.66 16.91
N HIS A 25 -12.41 -14.51 17.21
CA HIS A 25 -13.10 -13.50 17.99
C HIS A 25 -14.36 -13.00 17.26
N ARG A 26 -15.47 -12.79 17.99
CA ARG A 26 -16.76 -12.34 17.45
C ARG A 26 -16.65 -11.09 16.58
N ASN A 27 -15.78 -10.14 16.94
CA ASN A 27 -15.53 -8.93 16.15
C ASN A 27 -15.03 -9.21 14.73
N VAL A 28 -14.31 -10.31 14.51
CA VAL A 28 -13.84 -10.71 13.17
C VAL A 28 -15.03 -11.11 12.29
N ILE A 29 -15.97 -11.87 12.85
CA ILE A 29 -17.21 -12.28 12.16
C ILE A 29 -18.10 -11.07 11.89
N HIS A 30 -18.30 -10.19 12.88
CA HIS A 30 -19.10 -8.97 12.72
C HIS A 30 -18.53 -8.07 11.61
N ARG A 31 -17.22 -7.79 11.61
CA ARG A 31 -16.57 -6.99 10.55
C ARG A 31 -16.62 -7.66 9.19
N LEU A 32 -16.54 -8.99 9.15
CA LEU A 32 -16.65 -9.76 7.90
C LEU A 32 -18.07 -9.65 7.32
N TRP A 33 -19.10 -9.85 8.16
CA TRP A 33 -20.50 -9.79 7.74
C TRP A 33 -20.90 -8.40 7.24
N ASN A 34 -20.57 -7.33 8.00
CA ASN A 34 -20.86 -5.96 7.57
C ASN A 34 -20.16 -5.62 6.25
N ARG A 35 -18.94 -6.12 6.02
CA ARG A 35 -18.24 -5.92 4.74
C ARG A 35 -18.92 -6.70 3.62
N TYR A 36 -19.32 -7.94 3.88
CA TYR A 36 -19.98 -8.79 2.90
C TYR A 36 -21.34 -8.22 2.47
N GLN A 37 -22.14 -7.70 3.41
CA GLN A 37 -23.41 -7.05 3.09
C GLN A 37 -23.23 -5.83 2.17
N ARG A 38 -22.13 -5.07 2.32
CA ARG A 38 -21.86 -3.89 1.49
C ARG A 38 -21.27 -4.22 0.13
N ASP A 39 -20.28 -5.11 0.10
CA ASP A 39 -19.44 -5.32 -1.09
C ASP A 39 -19.78 -6.63 -1.83
N GLN A 40 -20.67 -7.46 -1.28
CA GLN A 40 -20.93 -8.86 -1.69
C GLN A 40 -19.66 -9.70 -1.84
N ASN A 41 -18.61 -9.31 -1.11
CA ASN A 41 -17.28 -9.85 -1.30
C ASN A 41 -16.60 -10.16 0.03
N ALA A 42 -16.24 -11.43 0.20
CA ALA A 42 -15.51 -11.91 1.37
C ALA A 42 -13.98 -11.82 1.20
N SER A 43 -13.49 -11.51 0.00
CA SER A 43 -12.06 -11.46 -0.30
C SER A 43 -11.36 -10.31 0.43
N LYS A 44 -10.03 -10.43 0.56
CA LYS A 44 -9.21 -9.38 1.16
C LYS A 44 -9.07 -8.26 0.13
N ARG A 45 -9.53 -7.05 0.46
CA ARG A 45 -9.19 -5.86 -0.35
C ARG A 45 -7.66 -5.74 -0.44
N ARG A 46 -7.13 -5.46 -1.62
CA ARG A 46 -5.74 -5.03 -1.74
C ARG A 46 -5.57 -3.78 -0.89
N GLY A 47 -4.59 -3.78 -0.01
CA GLY A 47 -4.26 -2.59 0.76
C GLY A 47 -3.87 -1.48 -0.21
N SER A 48 -4.44 -0.29 -0.03
CA SER A 48 -3.82 0.91 -0.57
C SER A 48 -2.48 1.04 0.16
N GLY A 49 -1.39 0.75 -0.55
CA GLY A 49 -0.04 0.90 0.03
C GLY A 49 0.18 2.31 0.57
N ARG A 50 1.26 2.51 1.31
CA ARG A 50 1.63 3.83 1.84
C ARG A 50 1.65 4.87 0.70
N ARG A 51 0.95 6.00 0.91
CA ARG A 51 0.91 7.11 -0.04
C ARG A 51 2.33 7.60 -0.32
N ARG A 52 2.67 7.73 -1.60
CA ARG A 52 3.98 8.21 -2.05
C ARG A 52 4.12 9.70 -1.72
N ILE A 53 5.29 10.06 -1.17
CA ILE A 53 5.67 11.46 -0.90
C ILE A 53 6.02 12.18 -2.21
N THR A 54 6.60 11.46 -3.18
CA THR A 54 6.90 12.00 -4.51
C THR A 54 5.73 11.83 -5.46
N THR A 55 5.48 12.87 -6.26
CA THR A 55 4.55 12.80 -7.39
C THR A 55 5.26 12.25 -8.64
N THR A 56 4.50 11.85 -9.65
CA THR A 56 5.06 11.41 -10.94
C THR A 56 5.81 12.53 -11.67
N ALA A 57 5.47 13.80 -11.43
CA ALA A 57 6.21 14.94 -11.96
C ALA A 57 7.59 15.08 -11.28
N ASP A 58 7.63 14.94 -9.94
CA ASP A 58 8.89 14.97 -9.18
C ASP A 58 9.83 13.85 -9.63
N ASP A 59 9.30 12.62 -9.81
CA ASP A 59 10.07 11.46 -10.26
C ASP A 59 10.68 11.70 -11.66
N ARG A 60 9.92 12.27 -12.61
CA ARG A 60 10.43 12.62 -13.95
C ARG A 60 11.53 13.68 -13.91
N TYR A 61 11.33 14.71 -13.08
CA TYR A 61 12.32 15.77 -12.93
C TYR A 61 13.63 15.25 -12.30
N LEU A 62 13.52 14.37 -11.30
CA LEU A 62 14.68 13.70 -10.70
C LEU A 62 15.48 12.89 -11.71
N LEU A 63 14.81 12.10 -12.57
CA LEU A 63 15.49 11.32 -13.61
C LEU A 63 16.19 12.23 -14.63
N GLN A 64 15.54 13.33 -15.02
CA GLN A 64 16.14 14.30 -15.94
C GLN A 64 17.37 14.99 -15.34
N CYS A 65 17.30 15.36 -14.05
CA CYS A 65 18.42 15.91 -13.30
C CYS A 65 19.58 14.93 -13.20
N ALA A 66 19.32 13.68 -12.80
CA ALA A 66 20.34 12.64 -12.66
C ALA A 66 21.03 12.30 -13.98
N ARG A 67 20.30 12.35 -15.11
CA ARG A 67 20.88 12.20 -16.45
C ARG A 67 21.80 13.35 -16.83
N ARG A 68 21.41 14.60 -16.55
CA ARG A 68 22.23 15.80 -16.85
C ARG A 68 23.44 15.93 -15.94
N ARG A 69 23.31 15.50 -14.68
CA ARG A 69 24.31 15.71 -13.63
C ARG A 69 24.64 14.38 -12.94
N ARG A 70 25.24 13.46 -13.68
CA ARG A 70 25.61 12.10 -13.22
C ARG A 70 26.55 12.07 -12.00
N ALA A 71 27.29 13.14 -11.75
CA ALA A 71 28.24 13.23 -10.64
C ALA A 71 27.63 13.65 -9.30
N LEU A 72 26.34 14.03 -9.26
CA LEU A 72 25.72 14.52 -8.03
C LEU A 72 25.21 13.39 -7.12
N THR A 73 25.52 13.51 -5.83
CA THR A 73 24.97 12.65 -4.78
C THR A 73 23.46 12.81 -4.66
N ALA A 74 22.75 11.74 -4.32
CA ALA A 74 21.29 11.72 -4.25
C ALA A 74 20.69 12.85 -3.37
N GLY A 75 21.37 13.22 -2.28
CA GLY A 75 20.95 14.33 -1.41
C GLY A 75 21.05 15.71 -2.07
N VAL A 76 22.16 15.97 -2.78
CA VAL A 76 22.37 17.23 -3.51
C VAL A 76 21.42 17.31 -4.71
N ALA A 77 21.18 16.19 -5.39
CA ALA A 77 20.18 16.11 -6.45
C ALA A 77 18.77 16.40 -5.92
N ALA A 78 18.38 15.84 -4.76
CA ALA A 78 17.09 16.10 -4.13
C ALA A 78 16.88 17.60 -3.82
N LEU A 79 17.89 18.22 -3.20
CA LEU A 79 17.86 19.62 -2.79
C LEU A 79 17.81 20.56 -4.01
N CYS A 80 18.68 20.31 -4.99
CA CYS A 80 18.80 21.14 -6.18
C CYS A 80 17.59 21.02 -7.11
N CYS A 81 16.94 19.85 -7.13
CA CYS A 81 15.96 19.53 -8.16
C CYS A 81 14.50 19.58 -7.71
N CYS A 82 14.18 19.28 -6.45
CA CYS A 82 12.78 19.14 -6.06
C CYS A 82 12.27 20.25 -5.14
N ARG A 83 13.13 21.17 -4.67
CA ARG A 83 12.80 22.24 -3.70
C ARG A 83 11.96 21.72 -2.50
N LYS A 84 12.12 20.43 -2.20
CA LYS A 84 11.43 19.65 -1.18
C LYS A 84 12.47 18.74 -0.57
N ALA A 85 12.52 18.69 0.76
CA ALA A 85 13.44 17.84 1.51
C ALA A 85 13.03 16.36 1.34
N HIS A 86 13.35 15.76 0.19
CA HIS A 86 13.18 14.33 -0.01
C HIS A 86 14.29 13.59 0.70
N ILE A 87 13.92 12.63 1.56
CA ILE A 87 14.85 11.79 2.30
C ILE A 87 15.70 11.01 1.26
N PRO A 88 17.06 11.07 1.31
CA PRO A 88 17.96 10.40 0.35
C PRO A 88 17.64 8.95 -0.05
N PRO A 89 17.17 8.05 0.84
CA PRO A 89 16.72 6.70 0.45
C PRO A 89 15.56 6.70 -0.55
N THR A 90 14.65 7.69 -0.49
CA THR A 90 13.54 7.78 -1.44
C THR A 90 14.05 8.12 -2.84
N VAL A 91 14.94 9.10 -2.95
CA VAL A 91 15.53 9.51 -4.23
C VAL A 91 16.39 8.39 -4.82
N SER A 92 17.22 7.75 -4.00
CA SER A 92 18.05 6.62 -4.44
C SER A 92 17.21 5.46 -4.97
N ARG A 93 16.08 5.15 -4.31
CA ARG A 93 15.13 4.14 -4.79
C ARG A 93 14.50 4.54 -6.13
N ARG A 94 14.15 5.82 -6.33
CA ARG A 94 13.57 6.32 -7.59
C ARG A 94 14.55 6.28 -8.75
N LEU A 95 15.80 6.65 -8.50
CA LEU A 95 16.85 6.57 -9.51
C LEU A 95 17.05 5.11 -9.92
N ARG A 96 17.11 4.18 -8.95
CA ARG A 96 17.21 2.74 -9.24
C ARG A 96 16.01 2.20 -10.02
N GLU A 97 14.80 2.60 -9.66
CA GLU A 97 13.57 2.27 -10.43
C GLU A 97 13.64 2.78 -11.88
N GLY A 98 14.33 3.90 -12.12
CA GLY A 98 14.59 4.44 -13.46
C GLY A 98 15.90 4.00 -14.10
N GLY A 99 16.59 2.99 -13.54
CA GLY A 99 17.84 2.45 -14.07
C GLY A 99 19.08 3.33 -13.89
N LEU A 100 19.02 4.34 -13.02
CA LEU A 100 20.12 5.26 -12.74
C LEU A 100 20.71 4.98 -11.35
N PHE A 101 22.03 5.01 -11.25
CA PHE A 101 22.75 4.93 -9.99
C PHE A 101 23.24 6.32 -9.61
N ALA A 102 22.80 6.82 -8.45
CA ALA A 102 23.47 7.94 -7.81
C ALA A 102 24.55 7.39 -6.86
N ARG A 103 25.72 8.03 -6.87
CA ARG A 103 26.79 7.81 -5.89
C ARG A 103 26.44 8.46 -4.55
#